data_AF-A0A519MT29-F1
#
_entry.id   AF-A0A519MT29-F1
#
_cell.length_a   1.000
_cell.length_b   1.000
_cell.length_c   1.000
_cell.angle_alpha   90.00
_cell.angle_beta   90.00
_cell.angle_gamma   90.00
#
_symmetry.space_group_name_H-M   'P 1'
#
loop_
_entity.id
_entity.type
_entity.pdbx_description
1 polymer ?
#
loop_
_entity_poly.entity_id
_entity_poly.type
_entity_poly.pdbx_seq_one_letter_code
_entity_poly.pdbx_strand_id
1 'polypeptide(L)' 'IIIMGNEANGISPEIERLVNQRISIPRFGKLKQTESLNVATAASIVISEFRRNFSGM' A
#
# COMPACT_ATOMS: atom_id res chain seq x y z
N ILE A 1 -1.78 -5.42 11.28
CA ILE A 1 -1.32 -6.34 10.21
C ILE A 1 -1.40 -5.58 8.90
N ILE A 2 -0.36 -5.62 8.07
CA ILE A 2 -0.37 -5.01 6.74
C ILE A 2 -0.45 -6.15 5.72
N ILE A 3 -1.38 -6.02 4.77
CA ILE A 3 -1.61 -7.00 3.71
C ILE A 3 -1.27 -6.33 2.39
N MET A 4 -0.39 -6.95 1.61
CA MET A 4 0.00 -6.51 0.27
C MET A 4 -0.43 -7.56 -0.75
N GLY A 5 -1.02 -7.11 -1.85
CA GLY A 5 -1.41 -7.98 -2.96
C GLY A 5 -0.24 -8.32 -3.88
N ASN A 6 -0.47 -9.28 -4.77
CA ASN A 6 0.45 -9.56 -5.88
C ASN A 6 0.42 -8.38 -6.88
N GLU A 7 1.56 -8.07 -7.52
CA GLU A 7 1.70 -7.02 -8.55
C GLU A 7 0.70 -7.16 -9.70
N ALA A 8 0.41 -8.39 -10.14
CA ALA A 8 -0.50 -8.64 -11.25
C ALA A 8 -1.97 -8.73 -10.82
N ASN A 9 -2.23 -9.33 -9.66
CA ASN A 9 -3.59 -9.78 -9.28
C ASN A 9 -4.16 -9.06 -8.05
N GLY A 10 -3.38 -8.24 -7.35
CA GLY A 10 -3.80 -7.59 -6.13
C GLY A 10 -4.01 -8.57 -4.96
N ILE A 11 -4.83 -8.14 -3.98
CA ILE A 11 -5.22 -8.95 -2.82
C ILE A 11 -6.33 -9.91 -3.26
N SER A 12 -6.27 -11.17 -2.84
CA SER A 12 -7.32 -12.13 -3.18
C SER A 12 -8.67 -11.73 -2.57
N PRO A 13 -9.81 -12.00 -3.26
CA PRO A 13 -11.13 -11.60 -2.77
C PRO A 13 -11.47 -12.15 -1.37
N GLU A 14 -10.97 -13.34 -1.05
CA GLU A 14 -11.19 -13.98 0.24
C GLU A 14 -10.50 -13.22 1.39
N ILE A 15 -9.26 -12.77 1.17
CA ILE A 15 -8.52 -11.94 2.14
C ILE A 15 -9.08 -10.52 2.17
N GLU A 16 -9.46 -9.97 1.02
CA GLU A 16 -10.01 -8.63 0.90
C GLU A 16 -11.31 -8.44 1.71
N ARG A 17 -12.12 -9.50 1.86
CA ARG A 17 -13.31 -9.50 2.74
C ARG A 17 -12.99 -9.39 4.23
N LEU A 18 -11.78 -9.78 4.64
CA LEU A 18 -11.31 -9.68 6.03
C LEU A 18 -10.65 -8.33 6.32
N VAL A 19 -10.38 -7.51 5.30
CA VAL A 19 -9.70 -6.22 5.44
C VAL A 19 -10.63 -5.19 6.08
N ASN A 20 -10.25 -4.67 7.24
CA ASN A 20 -11.01 -3.64 7.94
C ASN A 20 -10.80 -2.23 7.36
N GLN A 21 -9.62 -1.96 6.80
CA GLN A 21 -9.24 -0.64 6.31
C GLN A 21 -8.35 -0.77 5.07
N ARG A 22 -8.62 0.04 4.05
CA ARG A 22 -7.76 0.17 2.87
C ARG A 22 -6.95 1.44 2.94
N ILE A 23 -5.68 1.33 2.56
CA ILE A 23 -4.76 2.45 2.40
C ILE A 23 -4.19 2.42 0.99
N SER A 24 -3.82 3.59 0.46
CA SER A 24 -3.23 3.72 -0.88
C SER A 24 -2.12 4.76 -0.87
N ILE A 25 -1.04 4.50 -1.60
CA ILE A 25 -0.01 5.52 -1.86
C ILE A 25 -0.55 6.48 -2.93
N PRO A 26 -0.64 7.80 -2.65
CA PRO A 26 -1.12 8.77 -3.63
C PRO A 26 -0.23 8.80 -4.87
N ARG A 27 -0.85 8.79 -6.05
CA ARG A 27 -0.15 9.01 -7.33
C ARG A 27 -0.12 10.50 -7.62
N PHE A 28 1.08 11.07 -7.74
CA PHE A 28 1.29 12.48 -8.05
C PHE A 28 1.60 12.67 -9.55
N GLY A 29 1.14 13.77 -10.14
CA GLY A 29 1.35 14.12 -11.56
C GLY A 29 0.05 14.42 -12.33
N LYS A 30 0.12 15.25 -13.39
CA LYS A 30 -1.04 15.61 -14.23
C LYS A 30 -1.63 14.39 -14.97
N LEU A 31 -0.78 13.43 -15.31
CA LEU A 31 -1.16 12.16 -15.90
C LEU A 31 -0.95 11.08 -14.83
N LYS A 32 -2.03 10.51 -14.29
CA LYS A 32 -1.99 9.36 -13.37
C LYS A 32 -1.68 8.04 -14.10
N GLN A 33 -0.85 8.11 -15.14
CA GLN A 33 -0.50 7.00 -16.03
C GLN A 33 0.70 6.20 -15.52
N THR A 34 1.31 6.59 -14.40
CA THR A 34 2.38 5.79 -13.80
C THR A 34 1.80 4.44 -13.35
N GLU A 35 2.52 3.37 -13.69
CA GLU A 35 2.20 2.01 -13.27
C GLU A 35 2.14 1.92 -11.74
N SER A 36 1.45 0.89 -11.23
CA SER A 36 1.51 0.57 -9.81
C SER A 36 2.96 0.35 -9.39
N LEU A 37 3.33 0.83 -8.20
CA LEU A 37 4.67 0.60 -7.67
C LEU A 37 4.91 -0.90 -7.45
N ASN A 38 6.18 -1.30 -7.58
CA ASN A 38 6.63 -2.61 -7.11
C ASN A 38 6.20 -2.84 -5.65
N VAL A 39 5.79 -4.07 -5.33
CA VAL A 39 5.22 -4.39 -4.01
C VAL A 39 6.19 -4.11 -2.87
N ALA A 40 7.49 -4.38 -3.05
CA ALA A 40 8.50 -4.10 -2.02
C ALA A 40 8.68 -2.59 -1.82
N THR A 41 8.65 -1.80 -2.89
CA THR A 41 8.69 -0.33 -2.81
C THR A 41 7.43 0.23 -2.14
N ALA A 42 6.25 -0.29 -2.47
CA ALA A 42 5.03 0.14 -1.82
C ALA A 42 5.05 -0.21 -0.31
N ALA A 43 5.53 -1.39 0.04
CA ALA A 43 5.68 -1.81 1.43
C ALA A 43 6.67 -0.91 2.20
N SER A 44 7.81 -0.57 1.60
CA SER A 44 8.83 0.27 2.26
C SER A 44 8.31 1.69 2.56
N ILE A 45 7.56 2.29 1.62
CA ILE A 45 6.89 3.58 1.84
C ILE A 45 5.91 3.46 3.01
N VAL A 46 5.01 2.47 2.97
CA VAL A 46 3.99 2.28 4.01
C VAL A 46 4.64 2.10 5.38
N ILE A 47 5.64 1.23 5.51
CA ILE A 47 6.33 0.98 6.78
C ILE A 47 7.05 2.25 7.27
N SER A 48 7.71 2.99 6.37
CA SER A 48 8.38 4.24 6.72
C SER A 48 7.40 5.29 7.26
N GLU A 49 6.22 5.42 6.66
CA GLU A 49 5.16 6.32 7.10
C GLU A 49 4.62 5.93 8.49
N PHE A 50 4.34 4.65 8.71
CA PHE A 50 3.94 4.15 10.02
C PHE A 50 5.02 4.40 11.08
N ARG A 51 6.29 4.16 10.75
CA ARG A 51 7.42 4.42 11.65
C ARG A 51 7.55 5.91 11.97
N ARG A 52 7.43 6.81 10.98
CA ARG A 52 7.52 8.26 11.20
C ARG A 52 6.44 8.75 12.17
N ASN A 53 5.23 8.24 12.05
CA ASN A 53 4.13 8.58 12.95
C ASN A 53 4.21 7.85 14.31
N PHE A 54 5.11 6.87 14.45
CA PHE A 54 5.34 6.17 15.72
C PHE A 54 6.31 6.92 16.65
N SER A 55 7.12 7.85 16.14
CA SER A 55 8.11 8.63 16.92
C SER A 55 7.50 9.68 17.87
N GLY A 56 6.25 9.49 18.32
CA GLY A 56 5.54 10.36 19.26
C GLY A 56 5.00 9.64 20.50
N MET A 57 5.50 8.43 20.82
CA MET A 57 5.43 7.88 22.17
C MET A 57 6.71 8.17 22.94
#